data_AF-A0AAW4RVC9-F1
#
_entry.id   AF-A0AAW4RVC9-F1
#
_cell.length_a   1.000
_cell.length_b   1.000
_cell.length_c   1.000
_cell.angle_alpha   90.00
_cell.angle_beta   90.00
_cell.angle_gamma   90.00
#
_symmetry.space_group_name_H-M   'P 1'
#
loop_
_entity.id
_entity.type
_entity.pdbx_description
1 polymer ?
#
loop_
_entity_poly.entity_id
_entity_poly.type
_entity_poly.pdbx_seq_one_letter_code
_entity_poly.pdbx_strand_id
1 'polypeptide(L)'
;MTTVSVAYILLEDARLPDEEALIQFLRVRHADIRWNRSTFAPSDGADGPLFIRAGDHLMTILLMPAPIPFDQQLWERASWLWPEAFHAARRHRAHLVVAPMGSAEGNTETKALDFAENTYLTTAFVGAVVAALPNVVAVIWDGKIGRSPEMWLEQSSRAFEAYPDQPFGLWMDIVPFRSGKTLGAYTLGLSAFAGREIEFEVDGLDERTVTGRVAQLSAFLIAADPDASFKNGEVFKPDSEIDHRVAVLHRKSRFNLGPVISFSSLDDRSGRIRTYPIIPPSIAGNHPLLIMLAKVGHFDPAHPRNKIGLKPDHYVSEVRLESFDEGLAQALSRMIATDTYAEADINARSALARGDMATAKSILQPWADEVGQLQGAVMLALMLRDLHMFAPAPHRSP
;
A
#
# COMPACT_ATOMS: atom_id res chain seq x y z
N MET A 1 -5.21 -15.18 7.27
CA MET A 1 -6.54 -15.41 6.67
C MET A 1 -6.33 -15.36 5.17
N THR A 2 -6.55 -16.47 4.46
CA THR A 2 -6.63 -16.47 2.99
C THR A 2 -7.87 -15.67 2.63
N THR A 3 -7.67 -14.42 2.20
CA THR A 3 -8.73 -13.55 1.72
C THR A 3 -9.26 -14.14 0.43
N VAL A 4 -10.56 -14.34 0.32
CA VAL A 4 -11.19 -14.76 -0.93
C VAL A 4 -11.48 -13.50 -1.76
N SER A 5 -11.27 -13.55 -3.07
CA SER A 5 -11.69 -12.47 -3.97
C SER A 5 -13.22 -12.39 -4.01
N VAL A 6 -13.77 -11.25 -3.62
CA VAL A 6 -15.22 -10.99 -3.64
C VAL A 6 -15.51 -9.83 -4.57
N ALA A 7 -16.52 -9.99 -5.42
CA ALA A 7 -17.04 -8.94 -6.28
C ALA A 7 -18.50 -8.62 -5.94
N TYR A 8 -18.84 -7.34 -6.05
CA TYR A 8 -20.20 -6.83 -5.89
C TYR A 8 -20.70 -6.31 -7.22
N ILE A 9 -21.68 -6.97 -7.82
CA ILE A 9 -22.27 -6.54 -9.10
C ILE A 9 -23.49 -5.68 -8.77
N LEU A 10 -23.43 -4.40 -9.10
CA LEU A 10 -24.51 -3.45 -8.79
C LEU A 10 -25.59 -3.51 -9.87
N LEU A 11 -26.85 -3.56 -9.44
CA LEU A 11 -28.00 -3.74 -10.33
C LEU A 11 -29.02 -2.61 -10.14
N GLU A 12 -29.70 -2.20 -11.21
CA GLU A 12 -30.88 -1.33 -11.10
C GLU A 12 -32.09 -2.05 -10.52
N ASP A 13 -32.23 -3.35 -10.79
CA ASP A 13 -33.33 -4.20 -10.34
C ASP A 13 -32.81 -5.48 -9.69
N ALA A 14 -33.45 -5.95 -8.61
CA ALA A 14 -33.07 -7.18 -7.93
C ALA A 14 -33.41 -8.42 -8.78
N ARG A 15 -32.39 -9.06 -9.36
CA ARG A 15 -32.57 -10.29 -10.15
C ARG A 15 -31.31 -11.14 -10.19
N LEU A 16 -31.48 -12.45 -10.26
CA LEU A 16 -30.42 -13.41 -10.58
C LEU A 16 -30.24 -13.54 -12.11
N PRO A 17 -29.04 -13.92 -12.58
CA PRO A 17 -28.83 -14.26 -13.99
C PRO A 17 -29.60 -15.53 -14.35
N ASP A 18 -29.92 -15.68 -15.63
CA ASP A 18 -30.33 -16.99 -16.16
C ASP A 18 -29.14 -17.96 -16.09
N GLU A 19 -29.35 -19.09 -15.40
CA GLU A 19 -28.27 -20.05 -15.12
C GLU A 19 -27.72 -20.70 -16.41
N GLU A 20 -28.58 -21.03 -17.37
CA GLU A 20 -28.15 -21.65 -18.62
C GLU A 20 -27.34 -20.69 -19.47
N ALA A 21 -27.82 -19.46 -19.62
CA ALA A 21 -27.11 -18.39 -20.33
C ALA A 21 -25.75 -18.10 -19.68
N LEU A 22 -25.69 -18.01 -18.35
CA LEU A 22 -24.45 -17.83 -17.60
C LEU A 22 -23.44 -18.96 -17.90
N ILE A 23 -23.85 -20.22 -17.76
CA ILE A 23 -22.99 -21.37 -18.04
C ILE A 23 -22.55 -21.39 -19.51
N GLN A 24 -23.43 -21.02 -20.44
CA GLN A 24 -23.08 -20.93 -21.85
C GLN A 24 -22.01 -19.87 -22.11
N PHE A 25 -22.15 -18.67 -21.54
CA PHE A 25 -21.12 -17.63 -21.65
C PHE A 25 -19.76 -18.10 -21.12
N LEU A 26 -19.76 -18.76 -19.96
CA LEU A 26 -18.54 -19.30 -19.36
C LEU A 26 -17.86 -20.33 -20.25
N ARG A 27 -18.62 -21.28 -20.80
CA ARG A 27 -18.09 -22.31 -21.72
C ARG A 27 -17.55 -21.73 -23.02
N VAL A 28 -18.17 -20.67 -23.54
CA VAL A 28 -17.73 -20.01 -24.78
C VAL A 28 -16.45 -19.21 -24.54
N ARG A 29 -16.34 -18.47 -23.43
CA ARG A 29 -15.19 -17.59 -23.16
C ARG A 29 -14.01 -18.30 -22.50
N HIS A 30 -14.26 -19.34 -21.72
CA HIS A 30 -13.26 -20.01 -20.88
C HIS A 30 -13.44 -21.54 -20.98
N ALA A 31 -13.24 -22.07 -22.20
CA ALA A 31 -13.50 -23.47 -22.54
C ALA A 31 -12.60 -24.47 -21.81
N ASP A 32 -11.44 -24.04 -21.32
CA ASP A 32 -10.48 -24.88 -20.59
C ASP A 32 -10.96 -25.29 -19.19
N ILE A 33 -11.98 -24.60 -18.66
CA ILE A 33 -12.58 -24.90 -17.37
C ILE A 33 -13.92 -25.61 -17.56
N ARG A 34 -14.15 -26.66 -16.78
CA ARG A 34 -15.44 -27.38 -16.79
C ARG A 34 -16.49 -26.60 -15.99
N TRP A 35 -17.35 -25.86 -16.68
CA TRP A 35 -18.48 -25.15 -16.09
C TRP A 35 -19.75 -25.97 -16.13
N ASN A 36 -20.36 -26.22 -14.98
CA ASN A 36 -21.57 -27.03 -14.85
C ASN A 36 -22.52 -26.49 -13.77
N ARG A 37 -23.79 -26.89 -13.85
CA ARG A 37 -24.73 -26.72 -12.74
C ARG A 37 -24.17 -27.40 -11.50
N SER A 38 -24.39 -26.78 -10.36
CA SER A 38 -24.10 -27.40 -9.08
C SER A 38 -25.11 -28.49 -8.75
N THR A 39 -24.68 -29.52 -8.01
CA THR A 39 -25.57 -30.53 -7.41
C THR A 39 -26.08 -30.11 -6.03
N PHE A 40 -25.56 -29.02 -5.47
CA PHE A 40 -26.11 -28.41 -4.24
C PHE A 40 -27.54 -27.94 -4.51
N ALA A 41 -28.47 -28.30 -3.62
CA ALA A 41 -29.88 -27.98 -3.80
C ALA A 41 -30.08 -26.46 -3.92
N PRO A 42 -30.88 -25.99 -4.90
CA PRO A 42 -31.34 -24.60 -4.89
C PRO A 42 -32.07 -24.35 -3.57
N SER A 43 -31.92 -23.16 -2.98
CA SER A 43 -32.78 -22.83 -1.83
C SER A 43 -34.24 -22.73 -2.28
N ASP A 44 -35.17 -23.08 -1.41
CA ASP A 44 -36.60 -22.88 -1.64
C ASP A 44 -36.93 -21.37 -1.77
N GLY A 45 -36.89 -20.84 -3.00
CA GLY A 45 -37.23 -19.45 -3.30
C GLY A 45 -36.54 -18.89 -4.54
N ALA A 46 -37.18 -17.94 -5.23
CA ALA A 46 -36.64 -17.29 -6.43
C ALA A 46 -35.38 -16.43 -6.17
N ASP A 47 -35.13 -16.06 -4.91
CA ASP A 47 -34.00 -15.21 -4.48
C ASP A 47 -32.85 -16.02 -3.83
N GLY A 48 -32.84 -17.34 -4.05
CA GLY A 48 -31.84 -18.24 -3.49
C GLY A 48 -30.41 -18.01 -4.00
N PRO A 49 -29.38 -18.45 -3.25
CA PRO A 49 -28.03 -18.45 -3.79
C PRO A 49 -27.93 -19.34 -5.02
N LEU A 50 -27.30 -18.85 -6.08
CA LEU A 50 -26.96 -19.63 -7.26
C LEU A 50 -25.55 -20.20 -7.12
N PHE A 51 -25.41 -21.49 -7.39
CA PHE A 51 -24.13 -22.19 -7.31
C PHE A 51 -23.73 -22.75 -8.68
N ILE A 52 -22.53 -22.43 -9.14
CA ILE A 52 -21.98 -22.94 -10.41
C ILE A 52 -20.66 -23.66 -10.13
N ARG A 53 -20.54 -24.88 -10.64
CA ARG A 53 -19.29 -25.65 -10.56
C ARG A 53 -18.32 -25.15 -11.62
N ALA A 54 -17.07 -24.96 -11.22
CA ALA A 54 -15.95 -24.53 -12.03
C ALA A 54 -14.75 -25.46 -11.80
N GLY A 55 -14.62 -26.49 -12.64
CA GLY A 55 -13.71 -27.61 -12.35
C GLY A 55 -14.12 -28.27 -11.03
N ASP A 56 -13.21 -28.32 -10.06
CA ASP A 56 -13.50 -28.87 -8.72
C ASP A 56 -13.81 -27.78 -7.69
N HIS A 57 -14.05 -26.54 -8.14
CA HIS A 57 -14.39 -25.41 -7.30
C HIS A 57 -15.85 -24.97 -7.47
N LEU A 58 -16.38 -24.35 -6.42
CA LEU A 58 -17.73 -23.81 -6.41
C LEU A 58 -17.71 -22.28 -6.47
N MET A 59 -18.44 -21.71 -7.42
CA MET A 59 -18.73 -20.28 -7.51
C MET A 59 -20.14 -20.01 -7.00
N THR A 60 -20.32 -18.89 -6.32
CA THR A 60 -21.62 -18.50 -5.74
C THR A 60 -22.02 -17.11 -6.19
N ILE A 61 -23.33 -16.93 -6.39
CA ILE A 61 -24.00 -15.64 -6.52
C ILE A 61 -25.07 -15.54 -5.44
N LEU A 62 -24.98 -14.53 -4.58
CA LEU A 62 -26.04 -14.20 -3.63
C LEU A 62 -26.71 -12.90 -4.05
N LEU A 63 -28.04 -12.91 -4.21
CA LEU A 63 -28.81 -11.70 -4.47
C LEU A 63 -29.12 -10.97 -3.17
N MET A 64 -28.75 -9.69 -3.12
CA MET A 64 -29.12 -8.78 -2.05
C MET A 64 -30.08 -7.73 -2.63
N PRO A 65 -31.38 -7.77 -2.26
CA PRO A 65 -32.39 -6.83 -2.78
C PRO A 65 -32.30 -5.46 -2.09
N ALA A 66 -31.08 -4.94 -1.93
CA ALA A 66 -30.77 -3.65 -1.33
C ALA A 66 -29.50 -3.07 -1.96
N PRO A 67 -29.37 -1.74 -2.05
CA PRO A 67 -28.14 -1.11 -2.51
C PRO A 67 -27.03 -1.25 -1.46
N ILE A 68 -25.78 -1.17 -1.92
CA ILE A 68 -24.62 -1.01 -1.02
C ILE A 68 -24.55 0.47 -0.61
N PRO A 69 -24.10 0.81 0.61
CA PRO A 69 -23.83 2.20 0.98
C PRO A 69 -22.95 2.92 -0.06
N PHE A 70 -23.34 4.13 -0.44
CA PHE A 70 -22.65 4.88 -1.48
C PHE A 70 -21.29 5.40 -0.99
N ASP A 71 -20.21 4.93 -1.61
CA ASP A 71 -18.84 5.41 -1.34
C ASP A 71 -18.45 6.50 -2.35
N GLN A 72 -18.45 7.75 -1.89
CA GLN A 72 -18.09 8.89 -2.72
C GLN A 72 -16.65 8.83 -3.26
N GLN A 73 -15.69 8.41 -2.43
CA GLN A 73 -14.26 8.41 -2.80
C GLN A 73 -13.95 7.33 -3.85
N LEU A 74 -14.58 6.16 -3.73
CA LEU A 74 -14.46 5.09 -4.72
C LEU A 74 -14.95 5.56 -6.09
N TRP A 75 -16.13 6.16 -6.16
CA TRP A 75 -16.73 6.58 -7.43
C TRP A 75 -16.09 7.83 -8.03
N GLU A 76 -15.60 8.76 -7.21
CA GLU A 76 -14.77 9.87 -7.68
C GLU A 76 -13.47 9.37 -8.32
N ARG A 77 -12.80 8.40 -7.70
CA ARG A 77 -11.61 7.78 -8.30
C ARG A 77 -11.93 7.01 -9.58
N ALA A 78 -12.99 6.20 -9.57
CA ALA A 78 -13.43 5.49 -10.78
C ALA A 78 -13.73 6.44 -11.94
N SER A 79 -14.18 7.68 -11.65
CA SER A 79 -14.49 8.69 -12.67
C SER A 79 -13.29 9.13 -13.51
N TRP A 80 -12.06 8.88 -13.06
CA TRP A 80 -10.86 9.18 -13.84
C TRP A 80 -10.70 8.30 -15.08
N LEU A 81 -11.19 7.06 -15.03
CA LEU A 81 -11.18 6.12 -16.16
C LEU A 81 -12.57 5.99 -16.80
N TRP A 82 -13.62 6.19 -16.03
CA TRP A 82 -15.01 6.05 -16.45
C TRP A 82 -15.81 7.30 -16.01
N PRO A 83 -15.86 8.37 -16.82
CA PRO A 83 -16.43 9.67 -16.42
C PRO A 83 -17.86 9.59 -15.84
N GLU A 84 -18.68 8.63 -16.29
CA GLU A 84 -20.05 8.44 -15.85
C GLU A 84 -20.19 7.66 -14.54
N ALA A 85 -19.10 7.12 -13.97
CA ALA A 85 -19.10 6.24 -12.80
C ALA A 85 -19.96 6.76 -11.65
N PHE A 86 -19.78 8.04 -11.30
CA PHE A 86 -20.47 8.69 -10.19
C PHE A 86 -21.98 8.79 -10.37
N HIS A 87 -22.44 9.01 -11.60
CA HIS A 87 -23.86 9.06 -11.93
C HIS A 87 -24.44 7.66 -12.07
N ALA A 88 -23.73 6.76 -12.74
CA ALA A 88 -24.15 5.38 -12.93
C ALA A 88 -24.38 4.70 -11.58
N ALA A 89 -23.40 4.75 -10.69
CA ALA A 89 -23.46 4.10 -9.38
C ALA A 89 -24.65 4.55 -8.53
N ARG A 90 -25.20 5.76 -8.68
CA ARG A 90 -26.39 6.19 -7.90
C ARG A 90 -27.69 5.49 -8.31
N ARG A 91 -27.72 4.87 -9.49
CA ARG A 91 -28.93 4.22 -10.01
C ARG A 91 -29.17 2.85 -9.39
N HIS A 92 -28.15 2.22 -8.81
CA HIS A 92 -28.30 0.87 -8.28
C HIS A 92 -29.31 0.82 -7.12
N ARG A 93 -30.06 -0.29 -7.04
CA ARG A 93 -31.06 -0.58 -6.01
C ARG A 93 -30.87 -1.95 -5.39
N ALA A 94 -30.06 -2.80 -6.00
CA ALA A 94 -29.71 -4.13 -5.53
C ALA A 94 -28.25 -4.42 -5.85
N HIS A 95 -27.71 -5.50 -5.29
CA HIS A 95 -26.41 -6.01 -5.70
C HIS A 95 -26.35 -7.54 -5.62
N LEU A 96 -25.43 -8.12 -6.38
CA LEU A 96 -25.01 -9.51 -6.22
C LEU A 96 -23.69 -9.55 -5.48
N VAL A 97 -23.56 -10.49 -4.56
CA VAL A 97 -22.26 -10.88 -3.99
C VAL A 97 -21.78 -12.11 -4.73
N VAL A 98 -20.61 -12.00 -5.35
CA VAL A 98 -20.00 -13.07 -6.16
C VAL A 98 -18.68 -13.47 -5.53
N ALA A 99 -18.54 -14.76 -5.20
CA ALA A 99 -17.36 -15.29 -4.54
C ALA A 99 -17.17 -16.79 -4.82
N PRO A 100 -15.93 -17.31 -4.81
CA PRO A 100 -15.65 -18.73 -4.74
C PRO A 100 -15.89 -19.24 -3.30
N MET A 101 -16.43 -20.45 -3.16
CA MET A 101 -16.77 -21.09 -1.89
C MET A 101 -15.83 -22.25 -1.49
N GLY A 102 -14.82 -22.54 -2.29
CA GLY A 102 -13.92 -23.68 -2.08
C GLY A 102 -14.31 -24.86 -2.96
N SER A 103 -14.31 -26.09 -2.41
CA SER A 103 -14.54 -27.32 -3.18
C SER A 103 -16.00 -27.45 -3.65
N ALA A 104 -16.19 -27.88 -4.90
CA ALA A 104 -17.50 -28.26 -5.46
C ALA A 104 -17.98 -29.63 -4.99
N GLU A 105 -17.09 -30.45 -4.44
CA GLU A 105 -17.39 -31.75 -3.87
C GLU A 105 -17.06 -31.72 -2.37
N GLY A 106 -17.83 -32.42 -1.53
CA GLY A 106 -17.55 -32.53 -0.09
C GLY A 106 -16.29 -33.33 0.25
N ASN A 107 -15.35 -33.45 -0.69
CA ASN A 107 -14.11 -34.21 -0.59
C ASN A 107 -12.94 -33.31 -0.16
N THR A 108 -12.09 -33.87 0.69
CA THR A 108 -10.90 -33.23 1.25
C THR A 108 -9.70 -33.18 0.28
N GLU A 109 -9.86 -33.62 -0.97
CA GLU A 109 -8.78 -33.77 -1.96
C GLU A 109 -8.67 -32.60 -2.96
N THR A 110 -9.65 -31.70 -3.02
CA THR A 110 -9.59 -30.53 -3.89
C THR A 110 -8.48 -29.58 -3.43
N LYS A 111 -7.46 -29.37 -4.28
CA LYS A 111 -6.38 -28.40 -4.03
C LYS A 111 -7.01 -27.03 -3.78
N ALA A 112 -6.70 -26.40 -2.65
CA ALA A 112 -7.10 -25.02 -2.43
C ALA A 112 -6.45 -24.12 -3.49
N LEU A 113 -7.26 -23.28 -4.14
CA LEU A 113 -6.75 -22.24 -5.01
C LEU A 113 -6.01 -21.20 -4.18
N ASP A 114 -4.85 -20.74 -4.68
CA ASP A 114 -4.20 -19.56 -4.13
C ASP A 114 -5.02 -18.28 -4.44
N PHE A 115 -4.54 -17.12 -3.96
CA PHE A 115 -5.26 -15.87 -4.15
C PHE A 115 -5.37 -15.45 -5.62
N ALA A 116 -4.31 -15.67 -6.41
CA ALA A 116 -4.27 -15.31 -7.82
C ALA A 116 -5.18 -16.24 -8.64
N GLU A 117 -5.10 -17.55 -8.40
CA GLU A 117 -5.99 -18.54 -9.01
C GLU A 117 -7.48 -18.23 -8.71
N ASN A 118 -7.81 -17.87 -7.46
CA ASN A 118 -9.16 -17.43 -7.08
C ASN A 118 -9.56 -16.13 -7.79
N THR A 119 -8.64 -15.18 -7.92
CA THR A 119 -8.87 -13.90 -8.62
C THR A 119 -9.24 -14.16 -10.08
N TYR A 120 -8.46 -14.97 -10.80
CA TYR A 120 -8.69 -15.25 -12.21
C TYR A 120 -10.03 -15.95 -12.41
N LEU A 121 -10.32 -16.96 -11.58
CA LEU A 121 -11.59 -17.69 -11.64
C LEU A 121 -12.79 -16.78 -11.37
N THR A 122 -12.71 -15.95 -10.33
CA THR A 122 -13.75 -14.99 -9.97
C THR A 122 -13.92 -13.93 -11.06
N THR A 123 -12.83 -13.51 -11.71
CA THR A 123 -12.86 -12.53 -12.80
C THR A 123 -13.63 -13.06 -14.00
N ALA A 124 -13.31 -14.28 -14.44
CA ALA A 124 -14.04 -14.98 -15.51
C ALA A 124 -15.53 -15.11 -15.17
N PHE A 125 -15.82 -15.51 -13.93
CA PHE A 125 -17.18 -15.71 -13.46
C PHE A 125 -18.01 -14.43 -13.42
N VAL A 126 -17.48 -13.37 -12.82
CA VAL A 126 -18.11 -12.04 -12.77
C VAL A 126 -18.40 -11.52 -14.18
N GLY A 127 -17.44 -11.63 -15.10
CA GLY A 127 -17.62 -11.21 -16.48
C GLY A 127 -18.77 -11.93 -17.21
N ALA A 128 -18.97 -13.22 -16.91
CA ALA A 128 -20.10 -13.97 -17.45
C ALA A 128 -21.43 -13.60 -16.78
N VAL A 129 -21.43 -13.30 -15.48
CA VAL A 129 -22.63 -12.77 -14.79
C VAL A 129 -23.04 -11.42 -15.36
N VAL A 130 -22.08 -10.53 -15.62
CA VAL A 130 -22.32 -9.24 -16.27
C VAL A 130 -22.89 -9.44 -17.68
N ALA A 131 -22.43 -10.45 -18.43
CA ALA A 131 -22.96 -10.76 -19.75
C ALA A 131 -24.39 -11.36 -19.72
N ALA A 132 -24.70 -12.13 -18.68
CA ALA A 132 -25.99 -12.81 -18.52
C ALA A 132 -27.10 -11.92 -17.92
N LEU A 133 -26.77 -10.71 -17.47
CA LEU A 133 -27.71 -9.80 -16.82
C LEU A 133 -27.90 -8.50 -17.60
N PRO A 134 -29.15 -8.07 -17.86
CA PRO A 134 -29.41 -6.71 -18.28
C PRO A 134 -29.26 -5.74 -17.10
N ASN A 135 -29.03 -4.47 -17.39
CA ASN A 135 -29.05 -3.36 -16.43
C ASN A 135 -28.04 -3.50 -15.26
N VAL A 136 -26.91 -4.16 -15.50
CA VAL A 136 -25.76 -4.06 -14.60
C VAL A 136 -25.27 -2.61 -14.63
N VAL A 137 -25.11 -2.02 -13.46
CA VAL A 137 -24.72 -0.62 -13.29
C VAL A 137 -23.21 -0.48 -13.23
N ALA A 138 -22.58 -1.32 -12.42
CA ALA A 138 -21.14 -1.31 -12.15
C ALA A 138 -20.75 -2.61 -11.45
N VAL A 139 -19.47 -2.85 -11.33
CA VAL A 139 -18.93 -3.87 -10.44
C VAL A 139 -17.91 -3.24 -9.51
N ILE A 140 -17.99 -3.61 -8.23
CA ILE A 140 -16.99 -3.27 -7.21
C ILE A 140 -16.17 -4.53 -6.90
N TRP A 141 -14.86 -4.47 -7.12
CA TRP A 141 -13.93 -5.52 -6.74
C TRP A 141 -13.33 -5.26 -5.36
N ASP A 142 -13.35 -6.27 -4.47
CA ASP A 142 -12.82 -6.22 -3.09
C ASP A 142 -13.30 -4.98 -2.28
N GLY A 143 -14.49 -4.46 -2.61
CA GLY A 143 -15.01 -3.22 -2.01
C GLY A 143 -14.21 -1.96 -2.35
N LYS A 144 -13.19 -2.02 -3.21
CA LYS A 144 -12.23 -0.93 -3.46
C LYS A 144 -12.25 -0.41 -4.89
N ILE A 145 -12.44 -1.26 -5.88
CA ILE A 145 -12.23 -0.88 -7.29
C ILE A 145 -13.55 -0.92 -8.04
N GLY A 146 -14.06 0.26 -8.41
CA GLY A 146 -15.27 0.41 -9.21
C GLY A 146 -14.95 0.45 -10.71
N ARG A 147 -15.66 -0.37 -11.49
CA ARG A 147 -15.53 -0.41 -12.97
C ARG A 147 -16.88 -0.51 -13.66
N SER A 148 -16.89 -0.05 -14.91
CA SER A 148 -18.08 -0.12 -15.75
C SER A 148 -18.35 -1.57 -16.19
N PRO A 149 -19.62 -1.92 -16.49
CA PRO A 149 -19.95 -3.22 -17.07
C PRO A 149 -19.17 -3.51 -18.35
N GLU A 150 -18.95 -2.50 -19.20
CA GLU A 150 -18.23 -2.61 -20.47
C GLU A 150 -16.77 -3.01 -20.25
N MET A 151 -16.09 -2.38 -19.29
CA MET A 151 -14.72 -2.76 -18.93
C MET A 151 -14.64 -4.21 -18.45
N TRP A 152 -15.63 -4.66 -17.68
CA TRP A 152 -15.73 -6.05 -17.25
C TRP A 152 -15.94 -7.01 -18.41
N LEU A 153 -16.87 -6.70 -19.32
CA LEU A 153 -17.14 -7.54 -20.50
C LEU A 153 -15.91 -7.67 -21.41
N GLU A 154 -15.16 -6.59 -21.59
CA GLU A 154 -13.95 -6.59 -22.40
C GLU A 154 -12.80 -7.35 -21.72
N GLN A 155 -12.46 -6.98 -20.48
CA GLN A 155 -11.24 -7.43 -19.82
C GLN A 155 -11.38 -8.82 -19.20
N SER A 156 -12.57 -9.22 -18.74
CA SER A 156 -12.74 -10.55 -18.11
C SER A 156 -12.49 -11.70 -19.09
N SER A 157 -12.63 -11.47 -20.40
CA SER A 157 -12.31 -12.47 -21.43
C SER A 157 -10.86 -12.95 -21.34
N ARG A 158 -9.97 -12.10 -20.81
CA ARG A 158 -8.54 -12.34 -20.62
C ARG A 158 -8.20 -12.75 -19.18
N ALA A 159 -9.18 -13.24 -18.40
CA ALA A 159 -9.02 -13.55 -16.97
C ALA A 159 -7.79 -14.38 -16.61
N PHE A 160 -7.35 -15.26 -17.53
CA PHE A 160 -6.22 -16.18 -17.34
C PHE A 160 -4.95 -15.78 -18.12
N GLU A 161 -4.97 -14.64 -18.81
CA GLU A 161 -3.82 -14.16 -19.56
C GLU A 161 -2.75 -13.59 -18.63
N ALA A 162 -1.49 -13.74 -19.04
CA ALA A 162 -0.36 -13.11 -18.37
C ALA A 162 -0.19 -11.65 -18.83
N TYR A 163 0.69 -10.90 -18.17
CA TYR A 163 1.08 -9.56 -18.63
C TYR A 163 1.68 -9.65 -20.05
N PRO A 164 1.30 -8.75 -20.99
CA PRO A 164 0.59 -7.48 -20.78
C PRO A 164 -0.94 -7.53 -20.84
N ASP A 165 -1.53 -8.69 -21.17
CA ASP A 165 -2.97 -8.83 -21.41
C ASP A 165 -3.79 -9.16 -20.16
N GLN A 166 -3.13 -9.46 -19.04
CA GLN A 166 -3.74 -9.68 -17.74
C GLN A 166 -4.67 -8.52 -17.35
N PRO A 167 -5.92 -8.79 -16.89
CA PRO A 167 -6.91 -7.75 -16.62
C PRO A 167 -6.74 -7.14 -15.22
N PHE A 168 -5.50 -6.82 -14.83
CA PHE A 168 -5.19 -6.22 -13.53
C PHE A 168 -5.92 -4.89 -13.30
N GLY A 169 -6.29 -4.20 -14.38
CA GLY A 169 -7.11 -2.99 -14.34
C GLY A 169 -8.50 -3.20 -13.74
N LEU A 170 -9.00 -4.44 -13.64
CA LEU A 170 -10.23 -4.77 -12.91
C LEU A 170 -10.03 -4.89 -11.40
N TRP A 171 -8.81 -5.21 -10.95
CA TRP A 171 -8.51 -5.56 -9.56
C TRP A 171 -7.81 -4.46 -8.79
N MET A 172 -7.13 -3.55 -9.50
CA MET A 172 -6.39 -2.45 -8.92
C MET A 172 -6.44 -1.18 -9.77
N ASP A 173 -6.20 -0.04 -9.12
CA ASP A 173 -5.91 1.23 -9.77
C ASP A 173 -4.41 1.51 -9.76
N ILE A 174 -3.89 2.10 -10.84
CA ILE A 174 -2.61 2.82 -10.85
C ILE A 174 -2.94 4.30 -10.80
N VAL A 175 -2.67 4.95 -9.67
CA VAL A 175 -3.02 6.35 -9.45
C VAL A 175 -1.78 7.21 -9.64
N PRO A 176 -1.71 8.03 -10.71
CA PRO A 176 -0.62 8.96 -10.88
C PRO A 176 -0.74 10.11 -9.87
N PHE A 177 0.41 10.61 -9.41
CA PHE A 177 0.48 11.78 -8.54
C PHE A 177 1.71 12.62 -8.87
N ARG A 178 1.65 13.92 -8.54
CA ARG A 178 2.79 14.83 -8.70
C ARG A 178 3.40 15.19 -7.35
N SER A 179 4.71 15.02 -7.24
CA SER A 179 5.53 15.34 -6.06
C SER A 179 6.65 16.29 -6.49
N GLY A 180 6.43 17.58 -6.31
CA GLY A 180 7.30 18.62 -6.89
C GLY A 180 7.30 18.56 -8.42
N LYS A 181 8.47 18.30 -9.01
CA LYS A 181 8.62 18.08 -10.45
C LYS A 181 8.70 16.59 -10.84
N THR A 182 8.50 15.66 -9.90
CA THR A 182 8.55 14.21 -10.17
C THR A 182 7.14 13.70 -10.27
N LEU A 183 6.86 13.00 -11.36
CA LEU A 183 5.67 12.21 -11.52
C LEU A 183 5.91 10.85 -10.86
N GLY A 184 4.95 10.42 -10.06
CA GLY A 184 4.93 9.10 -9.47
C GLY A 184 3.57 8.45 -9.68
N ALA A 185 3.47 7.21 -9.25
CA ALA A 185 2.20 6.53 -9.14
C ALA A 185 2.20 5.60 -7.94
N TYR A 186 1.01 5.38 -7.37
CA TYR A 186 0.81 4.34 -6.38
C TYR A 186 -0.29 3.40 -6.82
N THR A 187 -0.30 2.19 -6.26
CA THR A 187 -1.39 1.23 -6.50
C THR A 187 -2.43 1.30 -5.39
N LEU A 188 -3.66 0.93 -5.75
CA LEU A 188 -4.72 0.62 -4.81
C LEU A 188 -5.32 -0.73 -5.20
N GLY A 189 -5.34 -1.69 -4.29
CA GLY A 189 -5.88 -3.04 -4.50
C GLY A 189 -4.80 -4.12 -4.64
N LEU A 190 -3.55 -3.75 -4.98
CA LEU A 190 -2.45 -4.71 -5.13
C LEU A 190 -2.12 -5.40 -3.80
N SER A 191 -2.40 -4.74 -2.67
CA SER A 191 -2.18 -5.32 -1.34
C SER A 191 -2.91 -6.64 -1.13
N ALA A 192 -4.00 -6.91 -1.87
CA ALA A 192 -4.72 -8.18 -1.80
C ALA A 192 -3.87 -9.37 -2.29
N PHE A 193 -2.94 -9.12 -3.22
CA PHE A 193 -2.02 -10.13 -3.77
C PHE A 193 -0.72 -10.20 -2.98
N ALA A 194 -0.10 -9.04 -2.72
CA ALA A 194 1.28 -8.97 -2.21
C ALA A 194 1.40 -8.45 -0.77
N GLY A 195 0.28 -8.21 -0.08
CA GLY A 195 0.24 -7.63 1.27
C GLY A 195 0.71 -6.17 1.35
N ARG A 196 1.06 -5.55 0.21
CA ARG A 196 1.59 -4.19 0.10
C ARG A 196 1.12 -3.53 -1.19
N GLU A 197 0.93 -2.22 -1.16
CA GLU A 197 0.81 -1.42 -2.37
C GLU A 197 2.20 -1.01 -2.90
N ILE A 198 2.28 -0.52 -4.14
CA ILE A 198 3.46 0.14 -4.68
C ILE A 198 3.34 1.65 -4.45
N GLU A 199 4.43 2.32 -4.07
CA GLU A 199 4.57 3.78 -4.16
C GLU A 199 5.83 4.11 -4.97
N PHE A 200 5.66 4.40 -6.25
CA PHE A 200 6.73 4.61 -7.22
C PHE A 200 6.95 6.11 -7.46
N GLU A 201 8.11 6.62 -7.09
CA GLU A 201 8.50 8.03 -7.25
C GLU A 201 9.97 8.13 -7.70
N VAL A 202 10.19 7.89 -8.99
CA VAL A 202 11.50 7.92 -9.64
C VAL A 202 11.62 9.17 -10.52
N ASP A 203 12.68 9.94 -10.31
CA ASP A 203 12.92 11.22 -10.98
C ASP A 203 13.14 11.04 -12.49
N GLY A 204 12.65 12.00 -13.29
CA GLY A 204 12.97 12.10 -14.73
C GLY A 204 12.09 11.26 -15.67
N LEU A 205 11.07 10.58 -15.15
CA LEU A 205 10.17 9.75 -15.95
C LEU A 205 8.89 10.49 -16.33
N ASP A 206 8.36 10.17 -17.52
CA ASP A 206 7.05 10.62 -17.96
C ASP A 206 5.92 9.69 -17.47
N GLU A 207 4.67 10.08 -17.70
CA GLU A 207 3.49 9.36 -17.23
C GLU A 207 3.36 7.96 -17.81
N ARG A 208 3.71 7.80 -19.09
CA ARG A 208 3.61 6.52 -19.77
C ARG A 208 4.64 5.54 -19.19
N THR A 209 5.88 5.98 -18.98
CA THR A 209 6.93 5.15 -18.40
C THR A 209 6.61 4.81 -16.93
N VAL A 210 6.14 5.77 -16.13
CA VAL A 210 5.71 5.51 -14.75
C VAL A 210 4.60 4.46 -14.70
N THR A 211 3.51 4.66 -15.45
CA THR A 211 2.39 3.71 -15.48
C THR A 211 2.82 2.34 -15.98
N GLY A 212 3.64 2.29 -17.05
CA GLY A 212 4.17 1.05 -17.60
C GLY A 212 5.02 0.27 -16.59
N ARG A 213 5.93 0.95 -15.88
CA ARG A 213 6.76 0.32 -14.84
C ARG A 213 5.93 -0.18 -13.67
N VAL A 214 4.98 0.62 -13.18
CA VAL A 214 4.11 0.18 -12.09
C VAL A 214 3.26 -1.02 -12.52
N ALA A 215 2.72 -1.04 -13.74
CA ALA A 215 1.99 -2.19 -14.26
C ALA A 215 2.85 -3.46 -14.33
N GLN A 216 4.10 -3.37 -14.80
CA GLN A 216 5.04 -4.49 -14.83
C GLN A 216 5.38 -5.00 -13.42
N LEU A 217 5.65 -4.09 -12.48
CA LEU A 217 5.95 -4.43 -11.09
C LEU A 217 4.74 -5.10 -10.41
N SER A 218 3.53 -4.60 -10.66
CA SER A 218 2.30 -5.22 -10.16
C SER A 218 2.08 -6.60 -10.74
N ALA A 219 2.25 -6.79 -12.05
CA ALA A 219 2.13 -8.11 -12.68
C ALA A 219 3.16 -9.10 -12.12
N PHE A 220 4.40 -8.65 -11.91
CA PHE A 220 5.42 -9.45 -11.25
C PHE A 220 4.96 -9.89 -9.85
N LEU A 221 4.43 -8.97 -9.03
CA LEU A 221 3.96 -9.28 -7.67
C LEU A 221 2.70 -10.15 -7.64
N ILE A 222 1.84 -10.08 -8.66
CA ILE A 222 0.66 -10.95 -8.79
C ILE A 222 1.07 -12.37 -9.19
N ALA A 223 2.07 -12.51 -10.07
CA ALA A 223 2.55 -13.80 -10.55
C ALA A 223 3.60 -14.46 -9.64
N ALA A 224 4.22 -13.68 -8.76
CA ALA A 224 5.26 -14.14 -7.85
C ALA A 224 4.72 -15.11 -6.81
N ASP A 225 5.57 -16.06 -6.39
CA ASP A 225 5.37 -16.82 -5.16
C ASP A 225 5.18 -15.85 -3.96
N PRO A 226 4.31 -16.16 -2.97
CA PRO A 226 4.20 -15.37 -1.74
C PRO A 226 5.53 -14.97 -1.08
N ASP A 227 6.58 -15.79 -1.24
CA ASP A 227 7.92 -15.54 -0.70
C ASP A 227 8.82 -14.68 -1.64
N ALA A 228 8.45 -14.55 -2.92
CA ALA A 228 9.16 -13.74 -3.89
C ALA A 228 8.69 -12.28 -3.83
N SER A 229 9.51 -11.42 -3.23
CA SER A 229 9.24 -9.99 -3.11
C SER A 229 10.52 -9.16 -3.29
N PHE A 230 10.35 -7.88 -3.60
CA PHE A 230 11.45 -6.91 -3.60
C PHE A 230 11.99 -6.75 -2.18
N LYS A 231 13.31 -6.86 -2.00
CA LYS A 231 13.89 -6.79 -0.64
C LYS A 231 13.97 -5.35 -0.16
N ASN A 232 13.68 -5.13 1.12
CA ASN A 232 13.90 -3.83 1.74
C ASN A 232 15.38 -3.46 1.67
N GLY A 233 15.71 -2.27 1.14
CA GLY A 233 17.08 -1.81 0.94
C GLY A 233 17.73 -2.27 -0.36
N GLU A 234 17.02 -3.00 -1.22
CA GLU A 234 17.50 -3.36 -2.56
C GLU A 234 17.73 -2.11 -3.42
N VAL A 235 18.76 -2.14 -4.27
CA VAL A 235 19.10 -1.03 -5.16
C VAL A 235 19.23 -1.53 -6.59
N PHE A 236 18.34 -1.05 -7.46
CA PHE A 236 18.41 -1.29 -8.90
C PHE A 236 19.45 -0.38 -9.54
N LYS A 237 20.22 -0.96 -10.47
CA LYS A 237 21.18 -0.24 -11.31
C LYS A 237 20.45 0.52 -12.42
N PRO A 238 21.09 1.55 -13.01
CA PRO A 238 20.58 2.19 -14.21
C PRO A 238 20.25 1.21 -15.34
N ASP A 239 19.21 1.51 -16.10
CA ASP A 239 18.79 0.83 -17.32
C ASP A 239 18.58 1.83 -18.47
N SER A 240 17.93 1.40 -19.57
CA SER A 240 17.71 2.25 -20.75
C SER A 240 16.73 3.41 -20.53
N GLU A 241 15.85 3.32 -19.54
CA GLU A 241 14.87 4.36 -19.23
C GLU A 241 15.23 5.14 -17.95
N ILE A 242 15.96 4.52 -17.03
CA ILE A 242 16.37 5.10 -15.76
C ILE A 242 17.90 5.15 -15.71
N ASP A 243 18.48 6.34 -15.83
CA ASP A 243 19.94 6.56 -15.89
C ASP A 243 20.64 6.61 -14.50
N HIS A 244 19.94 6.27 -13.42
CA HIS A 244 20.42 6.39 -12.04
C HIS A 244 19.94 5.24 -11.17
N ARG A 245 20.38 5.22 -9.90
CA ARG A 245 20.03 4.14 -8.97
C ARG A 245 18.67 4.35 -8.34
N VAL A 246 17.90 3.28 -8.24
CA VAL A 246 16.58 3.27 -7.59
C VAL A 246 16.63 2.38 -6.37
N ALA A 247 16.30 2.94 -5.21
CA ALA A 247 16.20 2.19 -3.96
C ALA A 247 14.78 1.67 -3.76
N VAL A 248 14.68 0.46 -3.23
CA VAL A 248 13.45 -0.16 -2.73
C VAL A 248 13.41 -0.04 -1.22
N LEU A 249 12.31 0.49 -0.69
CA LEU A 249 12.07 0.56 0.74
C LEU A 249 10.69 0.03 1.09
N HIS A 250 10.61 -0.83 2.10
CA HIS A 250 9.36 -1.22 2.73
C HIS A 250 9.03 -0.18 3.79
N ARG A 251 7.93 0.55 3.62
CA ARG A 251 7.56 1.67 4.50
C ARG A 251 6.06 1.83 4.62
N LYS A 252 5.62 2.73 5.51
CA LYS A 252 4.24 3.23 5.50
C LYS A 252 4.06 4.22 4.36
N SER A 253 2.92 4.15 3.67
CA SER A 253 2.57 5.15 2.67
C SER A 253 2.34 6.51 3.33
N ARG A 254 2.83 7.57 2.69
CA ARG A 254 2.47 8.94 3.08
C ARG A 254 1.03 9.30 2.70
N PHE A 255 0.40 8.52 1.84
CA PHE A 255 -0.98 8.71 1.38
C PHE A 255 -1.98 7.84 2.14
N ASN A 256 -1.56 7.26 3.28
CA ASN A 256 -2.40 6.42 4.13
C ASN A 256 -2.96 5.15 3.44
N LEU A 257 -2.20 4.59 2.49
CA LEU A 257 -2.53 3.33 1.80
C LEU A 257 -2.21 2.07 2.62
N GLY A 258 -1.59 2.23 3.79
CA GLY A 258 -1.01 1.12 4.56
C GLY A 258 0.44 0.83 4.17
N PRO A 259 0.91 -0.43 4.30
CA PRO A 259 2.26 -0.84 3.94
C PRO A 259 2.52 -0.75 2.44
N VAL A 260 3.68 -0.21 2.06
CA VAL A 260 4.10 -0.08 0.65
C VAL A 260 5.47 -0.66 0.38
N ILE A 261 5.67 -1.11 -0.85
CA ILE A 261 6.97 -1.24 -1.50
C ILE A 261 7.21 0.05 -2.27
N SER A 262 8.15 0.85 -1.80
CA SER A 262 8.40 2.15 -2.40
C SER A 262 9.68 2.17 -3.21
N PHE A 263 9.58 2.73 -4.41
CA PHE A 263 10.69 2.91 -5.34
C PHE A 263 11.02 4.39 -5.40
N SER A 264 12.27 4.75 -5.10
CA SER A 264 12.70 6.14 -5.14
C SER A 264 14.13 6.29 -5.62
N SER A 265 14.39 7.35 -6.38
CA SER A 265 15.74 7.73 -6.80
C SER A 265 16.65 7.89 -5.58
N LEU A 266 17.79 7.19 -5.59
CA LEU A 266 18.78 7.27 -4.51
C LEU A 266 19.58 8.58 -4.58
N ASP A 267 19.89 9.02 -5.80
CA ASP A 267 20.73 10.19 -6.05
C ASP A 267 19.84 11.45 -6.10
N ASP A 268 20.18 12.49 -5.32
CA ASP A 268 19.45 13.78 -5.33
C ASP A 268 19.82 14.64 -6.56
N ARG A 269 19.43 14.16 -7.74
CA ARG A 269 19.74 14.86 -8.99
C ARG A 269 18.94 16.14 -9.18
N SER A 270 17.81 16.23 -8.50
CA SER A 270 16.90 17.35 -8.64
C SER A 270 17.14 18.45 -7.59
N GLY A 271 18.12 18.28 -6.70
CA GLY A 271 18.43 19.23 -5.62
C GLY A 271 17.26 19.41 -4.66
N ARG A 272 16.45 18.36 -4.50
CA ARG A 272 15.20 18.37 -3.76
C ARG A 272 15.35 17.79 -2.37
N ILE A 273 16.51 17.25 -2.01
CA ILE A 273 16.74 16.82 -0.64
C ILE A 273 17.27 18.01 0.15
N ARG A 274 16.54 18.39 1.20
CA ARG A 274 17.03 19.32 2.21
C ARG A 274 17.44 18.55 3.45
N THR A 275 18.50 19.03 4.10
CA THR A 275 19.03 18.43 5.31
C THR A 275 18.45 19.12 6.54
N TYR A 276 17.92 18.34 7.47
CA TYR A 276 17.32 18.81 8.71
C TYR A 276 18.00 18.18 9.92
N PRO A 277 18.12 18.90 11.04
CA PRO A 277 18.57 18.31 12.28
C PRO A 277 17.49 17.39 12.86
N ILE A 278 17.87 16.19 13.27
CA ILE A 278 17.02 15.26 14.03
C ILE A 278 16.71 15.90 15.38
N ILE A 279 17.76 16.20 16.16
CA ILE A 279 17.69 16.99 17.40
C ILE A 279 17.93 18.47 17.04
N PRO A 280 16.90 19.33 17.14
CA PRO A 280 17.02 20.74 16.75
C PRO A 280 17.85 21.54 17.75
N PRO A 281 18.44 22.68 17.34
CA PRO A 281 19.24 23.54 18.22
C PRO A 281 18.52 23.97 19.50
N SER A 282 17.20 24.18 19.42
CA SER A 282 16.35 24.52 20.58
C SER A 282 16.33 23.44 21.66
N ILE A 283 16.41 22.15 21.30
CA ILE A 283 16.50 21.04 22.25
C ILE A 283 17.97 20.84 22.66
N ALA A 284 18.87 20.82 21.68
CA ALA A 284 20.31 20.60 21.91
C ALA A 284 20.93 21.61 22.88
N GLY A 285 20.54 22.89 22.79
CA GLY A 285 21.06 23.97 23.63
C GLY A 285 20.45 24.07 25.01
N ASN A 286 19.31 23.40 25.25
CA ASN A 286 18.56 23.53 26.50
C ASN A 286 18.53 22.23 27.33
N HIS A 287 18.78 21.07 26.73
CA HIS A 287 18.72 19.79 27.44
C HIS A 287 20.01 19.51 28.24
N PRO A 288 19.95 19.28 29.57
CA PRO A 288 21.14 19.12 30.42
C PRO A 288 22.12 18.03 29.94
N LEU A 289 21.60 16.87 29.53
CA LEU A 289 22.41 15.79 28.98
C LEU A 289 23.20 16.22 27.74
N LEU A 290 22.52 16.83 26.76
CA LEU A 290 23.14 17.20 25.49
C LEU A 290 24.19 18.29 25.67
N ILE A 291 23.96 19.23 26.60
CA ILE A 291 24.94 20.25 26.98
C ILE A 291 26.20 19.58 27.56
N MET A 292 26.04 18.60 28.46
CA MET A 292 27.18 17.90 29.06
C MET A 292 27.92 17.03 28.06
N LEU A 293 27.21 16.29 27.19
CA LEU A 293 27.79 15.51 26.11
C LEU A 293 28.55 16.41 25.11
N ALA A 294 28.01 17.59 24.78
CA ALA A 294 28.69 18.55 23.93
C ALA A 294 29.97 19.10 24.56
N LYS A 295 29.95 19.41 25.87
CA LYS A 295 31.16 19.84 26.61
C LYS A 295 32.27 18.80 26.56
N VAL A 296 31.93 17.52 26.63
CA VAL A 296 32.91 16.43 26.53
C VAL A 296 33.21 15.99 25.09
N GLY A 297 32.60 16.63 24.08
CA GLY A 297 32.82 16.29 22.66
C GLY A 297 32.20 14.97 22.20
N HIS A 298 31.21 14.46 22.94
CA HIS A 298 30.44 13.25 22.59
C HIS A 298 29.18 13.55 21.79
N PHE A 299 28.75 14.81 21.75
CA PHE A 299 27.62 15.25 20.96
C PHE A 299 27.95 16.56 20.24
N ASP A 300 27.69 16.60 18.94
CA ASP A 300 27.74 17.82 18.14
C ASP A 300 26.44 17.94 17.33
N PRO A 301 25.62 18.99 17.53
CA PRO A 301 24.37 19.15 16.80
C PRO A 301 24.60 19.35 15.29
N ALA A 302 25.78 19.78 14.86
CA ALA A 302 26.14 19.91 13.45
C ALA A 302 26.66 18.60 12.83
N HIS A 303 26.89 17.57 13.64
CA HIS A 303 27.43 16.29 13.19
C HIS A 303 26.48 15.61 12.18
N PRO A 304 26.99 14.93 11.13
CA PRO A 304 26.16 14.26 10.13
C PRO A 304 25.17 13.23 10.70
N ARG A 305 25.50 12.57 11.83
CA ARG A 305 24.58 11.64 12.52
C ARG A 305 23.32 12.31 13.07
N ASN A 306 23.36 13.62 13.31
CA ASN A 306 22.19 14.39 13.73
C ASN A 306 21.41 14.96 12.53
N LYS A 307 21.73 14.56 11.30
CA LYS A 307 21.15 15.15 10.09
C LYS A 307 20.41 14.11 9.29
N ILE A 308 19.27 14.50 8.73
CA ILE A 308 18.48 13.66 7.82
C ILE A 308 18.14 14.44 6.56
N GLY A 309 18.27 13.79 5.41
CA GLY A 309 17.82 14.31 4.13
C GLY A 309 16.36 13.98 3.89
N LEU A 310 15.50 15.00 3.76
CA LEU A 310 14.08 14.83 3.45
C LEU A 310 13.69 15.69 2.23
N LYS A 311 12.71 15.22 1.46
CA LYS A 311 12.18 15.96 0.30
C LYS A 311 11.11 16.96 0.77
N PRO A 312 11.29 18.29 0.63
CA PRO A 312 10.29 19.28 1.04
C PRO A 312 8.92 19.06 0.40
N ASP A 313 8.88 18.60 -0.86
CA ASP A 313 7.65 18.29 -1.59
C ASP A 313 6.83 17.14 -0.95
N HIS A 314 7.38 16.42 0.03
CA HIS A 314 6.68 15.38 0.76
C HIS A 314 5.87 15.91 1.94
N TYR A 315 5.95 17.22 2.23
CA TYR A 315 5.36 17.84 3.41
C TYR A 315 4.56 19.10 3.06
N VAL A 316 3.57 19.42 3.90
CA VAL A 316 2.74 20.63 3.74
C VAL A 316 3.59 21.88 3.93
N SER A 317 4.49 21.85 4.92
CA SER A 317 5.45 22.91 5.23
C SER A 317 6.63 22.32 6.00
N GLU A 318 7.71 23.08 6.13
CA GLU A 318 8.89 22.72 6.94
C GLU A 318 8.72 23.13 8.43
N VAL A 319 7.48 23.22 8.91
CA VAL A 319 7.16 23.46 10.33
C VAL A 319 7.15 22.13 11.07
N ARG A 320 8.06 21.97 12.04
CA ARG A 320 8.21 20.74 12.84
C ARG A 320 6.93 20.43 13.60
N LEU A 321 6.56 19.16 13.65
CA LEU A 321 5.46 18.70 14.49
C LEU A 321 5.83 18.83 15.96
N GLU A 322 4.97 19.48 16.75
CA GLU A 322 5.13 19.61 18.19
C GLU A 322 5.27 18.22 18.85
N SER A 323 4.43 17.28 18.45
CA SER A 323 4.48 15.88 18.93
C SER A 323 5.82 15.19 18.64
N PHE A 324 6.52 15.54 17.56
CA PHE A 324 7.85 15.01 17.27
C PHE A 324 8.88 15.55 18.27
N ASP A 325 8.89 16.88 18.48
CA ASP A 325 9.85 17.53 19.37
C ASP A 325 9.59 17.19 20.85
N GLU A 326 8.32 17.12 21.26
CA GLU A 326 7.92 16.65 22.60
C GLU A 326 8.33 15.20 22.85
N GLY A 327 8.09 14.31 21.89
CA GLY A 327 8.49 12.91 22.00
C GLY A 327 10.01 12.74 22.14
N LEU A 328 10.78 13.52 21.37
CA LEU A 328 12.23 13.55 21.46
C LEU A 328 12.71 14.10 22.81
N ALA A 329 12.16 15.22 23.27
CA ALA A 329 12.48 15.81 24.56
C ALA A 329 12.14 14.87 25.73
N GLN A 330 11.01 14.16 25.64
CA GLN A 330 10.60 13.17 26.62
C GLN A 330 11.56 11.97 26.65
N ALA A 331 11.99 11.46 25.49
CA ALA A 331 12.96 10.37 25.41
C ALA A 331 14.31 10.76 26.07
N LEU A 332 14.81 11.95 25.78
CA LEU A 332 16.03 12.50 26.40
C LEU A 332 15.86 12.71 27.92
N SER A 333 14.69 13.18 28.36
CA SER A 333 14.40 13.40 29.77
C SER A 333 14.39 12.09 30.56
N ARG A 334 13.91 10.99 29.95
CA ARG A 334 13.93 9.66 30.58
C ARG A 334 15.35 9.13 30.80
N MET A 335 16.30 9.45 29.92
CA MET A 335 17.70 9.03 30.07
C MET A 335 18.36 9.62 31.32
N ILE A 336 17.94 10.83 31.74
CA ILE A 336 18.49 11.53 32.90
C ILE A 336 17.68 11.34 34.18
N ALA A 337 16.51 10.70 34.11
CA ALA A 337 15.64 10.44 35.25
C ALA A 337 16.08 9.18 36.03
N THR A 338 17.39 9.05 36.26
CA THR A 338 18.02 7.90 36.92
C THR A 338 19.09 8.36 37.90
N ASP A 339 19.22 7.64 39.03
CA ASP A 339 20.27 7.91 40.02
C ASP A 339 21.67 7.73 39.42
N THR A 340 21.82 6.79 38.49
CA THR A 340 23.07 6.54 37.77
C THR A 340 23.52 7.73 36.94
N TYR A 341 22.59 8.44 36.27
CA TYR A 341 22.93 9.66 35.56
C TYR A 341 23.29 10.79 36.53
N ALA A 342 22.55 10.94 37.63
CA ALA A 342 22.84 11.99 38.62
C ALA A 342 24.27 11.86 39.19
N GLU A 343 24.69 10.65 39.55
CA GLU A 343 26.06 10.36 40.00
C GLU A 343 27.09 10.65 38.91
N ALA A 344 26.82 10.21 37.67
CA ALA A 344 27.73 10.43 36.56
C ALA A 344 27.88 11.91 36.18
N ASP A 345 26.80 12.68 36.20
CA ASP A 345 26.85 14.13 35.95
C ASP A 345 27.70 14.85 37.01
N ILE A 346 27.52 14.51 38.29
CA ILE A 346 28.34 15.06 39.40
C ILE A 346 29.82 14.69 39.20
N ASN A 347 30.11 13.43 38.90
CA ASN A 347 31.48 12.94 38.71
C ASN A 347 32.14 13.56 37.47
N ALA A 348 31.40 13.68 36.36
CA ALA A 348 31.89 14.29 35.13
C ALA A 348 32.17 15.79 35.32
N ARG A 349 31.27 16.54 36.00
CA ARG A 349 31.51 17.94 36.34
C ARG A 349 32.74 18.12 37.22
N SER A 350 32.91 17.23 38.20
CA SER A 350 34.08 17.25 39.09
C SER A 350 35.38 16.96 38.33
N ALA A 351 35.37 16.02 37.38
CA ALA A 351 36.51 15.75 36.50
C ALA A 351 36.84 16.96 35.60
N LEU A 352 35.83 17.57 34.98
CA LEU A 352 36.00 18.78 34.17
C LEU A 352 36.57 19.95 34.98
N ALA A 353 36.11 20.15 36.23
CA ALA A 353 36.64 21.19 37.11
C ALA A 353 38.13 20.98 37.45
N ARG A 354 38.63 19.74 37.40
CA ARG A 354 40.06 19.40 37.56
C ARG A 354 40.85 19.40 36.24
N GLY A 355 40.21 19.73 35.12
CA GLY A 355 40.81 19.66 33.78
C GLY A 355 40.96 18.24 33.21
N ASP A 356 40.35 17.24 33.85
CA ASP A 356 40.42 15.83 33.42
C ASP A 356 39.32 15.49 32.40
N MET A 357 39.56 15.91 31.17
CA MET A 357 38.65 15.71 30.04
C MET A 357 38.46 14.22 29.69
N ALA A 358 39.51 13.41 29.83
CA ALA A 358 39.48 11.99 29.47
C ALA A 358 38.55 11.21 30.40
N THR A 359 38.64 11.46 31.71
CA THR A 359 37.74 10.84 32.69
C THR A 359 36.29 11.30 32.50
N ALA A 360 36.05 12.60 32.27
CA ALA A 360 34.70 13.11 31.99
C ALA A 360 34.07 12.46 30.74
N LYS A 361 34.85 12.29 29.66
CA LYS A 361 34.44 11.53 28.47
C LYS A 361 34.09 10.09 28.80
N SER A 362 34.95 9.40 29.55
CA SER A 362 34.73 7.99 29.91
C SER A 362 33.48 7.82 30.77
N ILE A 363 33.24 8.72 31.73
CA ILE A 363 32.05 8.69 32.59
C ILE A 363 30.79 8.84 31.74
N LEU A 364 30.75 9.81 30.82
CA LEU A 364 29.54 10.11 30.05
C LEU A 364 29.31 9.22 28.81
N GLN A 365 30.22 8.29 28.51
CA GLN A 365 30.14 7.44 27.32
C GLN A 365 28.81 6.64 27.22
N PRO A 366 28.27 6.03 28.29
CA PRO A 366 27.03 5.26 28.20
C PRO A 366 25.85 6.10 27.69
N TRP A 367 25.72 7.35 28.15
CA TRP A 367 24.66 8.25 27.69
C TRP A 367 24.92 8.79 26.28
N ALA A 368 26.19 8.94 25.87
CA ALA A 368 26.52 9.24 24.49
C ALA A 368 26.03 8.12 23.55
N ASP A 369 26.22 6.86 23.97
CA ASP A 369 25.76 5.69 23.22
C ASP A 369 24.23 5.62 23.16
N GLU A 370 23.52 5.88 24.27
CA GLU A 370 22.05 5.97 24.31
C GLU A 370 21.50 7.08 23.40
N VAL A 371 22.11 8.27 23.43
CA VAL A 371 21.72 9.37 22.51
C VAL A 371 21.99 8.99 21.06
N GLY A 372 23.11 8.31 20.79
CA GLY A 372 23.42 7.79 19.46
C GLY A 372 22.39 6.75 18.97
N GLN A 373 21.94 5.85 19.85
CA GLN A 373 20.88 4.89 19.56
C GLN A 373 19.54 5.58 19.28
N LEU A 374 19.17 6.60 20.08
CA LEU A 374 17.98 7.40 19.84
C LEU A 374 18.03 8.11 18.48
N GLN A 375 19.14 8.75 18.14
CA GLN A 375 19.32 9.38 16.83
C GLN A 375 19.20 8.38 15.69
N GLY A 376 19.82 7.21 15.82
CA GLY A 376 19.74 6.12 14.84
C GLY A 376 18.30 5.60 14.66
N ALA A 377 17.59 5.38 15.76
CA ALA A 377 16.20 4.92 15.74
C ALA A 377 15.27 5.95 15.10
N VAL A 378 15.42 7.24 15.45
CA VAL A 378 14.62 8.32 14.85
C VAL A 378 14.95 8.49 13.37
N MET A 379 16.22 8.42 12.98
CA MET A 379 16.62 8.46 11.57
C MET A 379 15.97 7.33 10.77
N LEU A 380 16.03 6.09 11.29
CA LEU A 380 15.40 4.94 10.65
C LEU A 380 13.88 5.12 10.54
N ALA A 381 13.22 5.53 11.62
CA ALA A 381 11.77 5.75 11.65
C ALA A 381 11.34 6.84 10.66
N LEU A 382 12.12 7.91 10.49
CA LEU A 382 11.86 8.94 9.49
C LEU A 382 12.05 8.44 8.06
N MET A 383 13.10 7.66 7.78
CA MET A 383 13.35 7.06 6.45
C MET A 383 12.26 6.06 6.06
N LEU A 384 11.81 5.25 7.01
CA LEU A 384 10.73 4.27 6.86
C LEU A 384 9.33 4.90 6.99
N ARG A 385 9.25 6.21 7.24
CA ARG A 385 7.99 6.95 7.44
C ARG A 385 7.09 6.36 8.53
N ASP A 386 7.69 5.72 9.53
CA ASP A 386 7.02 5.32 10.77
C ASP A 386 6.88 6.50 11.75
N LEU A 387 7.70 7.53 11.54
CA LEU A 387 7.67 8.80 12.23
C LEU A 387 7.69 9.93 11.20
N HIS A 388 7.08 11.07 11.54
CA HIS A 388 7.05 12.25 10.70
C HIS A 388 7.63 13.45 11.45
N MET A 389 8.64 14.10 10.87
CA MET A 389 9.19 15.37 11.39
C MET A 389 8.28 16.55 11.02
N PHE A 390 7.64 16.48 9.86
CA PHE A 390 6.76 17.51 9.31
C PHE A 390 5.44 16.87 8.87
N ALA A 391 4.36 17.65 8.80
CA ALA A 391 3.07 17.18 8.33
C ALA A 391 3.17 16.67 6.87
N PRO A 392 2.84 15.38 6.58
CA PRO A 392 2.89 14.85 5.23
C PRO A 392 1.95 15.61 4.28
N ALA A 393 2.41 15.88 3.06
CA ALA A 393 1.58 16.48 2.02
C ALA A 393 0.55 15.46 1.51
N PRO A 394 -0.71 15.88 1.24
CA PRO A 394 -1.67 15.03 0.56
C PRO A 394 -1.22 14.74 -0.88
N HIS A 395 -1.81 13.72 -1.51
CA HIS A 395 -1.61 13.50 -2.93
C HIS A 395 -2.11 14.74 -3.72
N ARG A 396 -1.41 15.06 -4.80
CA ARG A 396 -1.86 16.05 -5.80
C ARG A 396 -2.08 15.31 -7.09
N SER A 397 -3.31 15.37 -7.62
CA SER A 397 -3.59 14.90 -8.97
C SER A 397 -2.66 15.60 -9.96
N PRO A 398 -2.13 14.89 -10.97
CA PRO A 398 -1.11 15.39 -11.90
C PRO A 398 -1.44 16.70 -12.61
#